data_AF-A0A1D4QHL1-F1
#
_entry.id   AF-A0A1D4QHL1-F1
#
_cell.length_a   1.000
_cell.length_b   1.000
_cell.length_c   1.000
_cell.angle_alpha   90.00
_cell.angle_beta   90.00
_cell.angle_gamma   90.00
#
_symmetry.space_group_name_H-M   'P 1'
#
loop_
_entity.id
_entity.type
_entity.pdbx_description
1 polymer ?
#
loop_
_entity_poly.entity_id
_entity_poly.type
_entity_poly.pdbx_seq_one_letter_code
_entity_poly.pdbx_strand_id
1 'polypeptide(L)'
;MNLEQKYKLSKVVKQIDNIINHTEKLKVNYNFITDSAVNTEQFLESVLKMVNKNIWNILKNLDFESEEFLILNEVNTTLDDVSKETATVYHASVIDDKGEHPYTTNRKQHLMGILEWAHEYIAGNIEVEE
;
A
#
# COMPACT_ATOMS: atom_id res chain seq x y z
N MET A 1 -1.46 -17.95 9.43
CA MET A 1 -2.64 -17.07 9.70
C MET A 1 -3.93 -17.85 9.97
N ASN A 2 -4.82 -17.38 10.86
CA ASN A 2 -6.16 -17.95 11.06
C ASN A 2 -7.22 -17.33 10.12
N LEU A 3 -8.43 -17.90 10.07
CA LEU A 3 -9.52 -17.48 9.17
C LEU A 3 -9.90 -16.00 9.34
N GLU A 4 -10.04 -15.54 10.59
CA GLU A 4 -10.39 -14.16 10.89
C GLU A 4 -9.31 -13.17 10.40
N GLN A 5 -8.03 -13.56 10.55
CA GLN A 5 -6.90 -12.77 10.04
C GLN A 5 -6.88 -12.76 8.51
N LYS A 6 -7.14 -13.90 7.84
CA LYS A 6 -7.24 -13.97 6.38
C LYS A 6 -8.36 -13.07 5.85
N TYR A 7 -9.52 -13.11 6.49
CA TYR A 7 -10.65 -12.24 6.15
C TYR A 7 -10.35 -10.75 6.36
N LYS A 8 -9.64 -10.39 7.44
CA LYS A 8 -9.21 -9.00 7.65
C LYS A 8 -8.21 -8.56 6.58
N LEU A 9 -7.26 -9.42 6.23
CA LEU A 9 -6.28 -9.14 5.20
C LEU A 9 -6.94 -8.98 3.83
N SER A 10 -7.90 -9.83 3.47
CA SER A 10 -8.60 -9.71 2.19
C SER A 10 -9.35 -8.39 2.05
N LYS A 11 -9.92 -7.85 3.14
CA LYS A 11 -10.50 -6.50 3.14
C LYS A 11 -9.46 -5.42 2.86
N VAL A 12 -8.26 -5.53 3.44
CA VAL A 12 -7.18 -4.57 3.19
C VAL A 12 -6.73 -4.65 1.74
N VAL A 13 -6.50 -5.85 1.20
CA VAL A 13 -6.10 -6.06 -0.20
C VAL A 13 -7.14 -5.47 -1.15
N LYS A 14 -8.43 -5.80 -0.98
CA LYS A 14 -9.53 -5.21 -1.76
C LYS A 14 -9.62 -3.70 -1.64
N GLN A 15 -9.32 -3.15 -0.46
CA GLN A 15 -9.31 -1.71 -0.26
C GLN A 15 -8.19 -1.05 -1.06
N ILE A 16 -6.98 -1.63 -1.04
CA ILE A 16 -5.83 -1.14 -1.82
C ILE A 16 -6.16 -1.20 -3.33
N ASP A 17 -6.69 -2.32 -3.82
CA ASP A 17 -7.10 -2.45 -5.23
C ASP A 17 -8.13 -1.38 -5.65
N ASN A 18 -9.17 -1.18 -4.84
CA ASN A 18 -10.17 -0.14 -5.10
C ASN A 18 -9.57 1.27 -5.08
N ILE A 19 -8.56 1.53 -4.24
CA ILE A 19 -7.82 2.80 -4.26
C ILE A 19 -7.07 2.97 -5.57
N ILE A 20 -6.26 1.99 -5.97
CA ILE A 20 -5.45 2.03 -7.19
C ILE A 20 -6.35 2.34 -8.40
N ASN A 21 -7.46 1.61 -8.53
CA ASN A 21 -8.35 1.71 -9.68
C ASN A 21 -9.28 2.94 -9.66
N HIS A 22 -9.54 3.54 -8.50
CA HIS A 22 -10.56 4.60 -8.34
C HIS A 22 -10.10 5.82 -7.54
N THR A 23 -8.79 6.10 -7.49
CA THR A 23 -8.18 7.16 -6.66
C THR A 23 -8.88 8.50 -6.78
N GLU A 24 -9.11 9.00 -8.00
CA GLU A 24 -9.66 10.35 -8.19
C GLU A 24 -11.10 10.48 -7.68
N LYS A 25 -11.92 9.43 -7.88
CA LYS A 25 -13.28 9.37 -7.34
C LYS A 25 -13.27 9.32 -5.81
N LEU A 26 -12.39 8.50 -5.23
CA LEU A 26 -12.27 8.36 -3.77
C LEU A 26 -11.76 9.64 -3.12
N LYS A 27 -10.80 10.34 -3.74
CA LYS A 27 -10.33 11.66 -3.30
C LYS A 27 -11.47 12.68 -3.26
N VAL A 28 -12.30 12.75 -4.31
CA VAL A 28 -13.46 13.66 -4.35
C VAL A 28 -14.43 13.35 -3.21
N ASN A 29 -14.74 12.07 -2.98
CA ASN A 29 -15.59 11.66 -1.86
C ASN A 29 -14.97 11.99 -0.51
N TYR A 30 -13.66 11.77 -0.34
CA TYR A 30 -12.93 12.11 0.87
C TYR A 30 -13.02 13.60 1.18
N ASN A 31 -12.74 14.46 0.19
CA ASN A 31 -12.85 15.91 0.32
C ASN A 31 -14.27 16.34 0.70
N PHE A 32 -15.28 15.74 0.08
CA PHE A 32 -16.68 16.02 0.39
C PHE A 32 -17.06 15.63 1.83
N ILE A 33 -16.67 14.43 2.28
CA ILE A 33 -17.02 13.92 3.62
C ILE A 33 -16.27 14.66 4.73
N THR A 34 -15.01 15.01 4.48
CA THR A 34 -14.12 15.61 5.49
C THR A 34 -14.12 17.14 5.47
N ASP A 35 -14.88 17.75 4.56
CA ASP A 35 -14.84 19.19 4.27
C ASP A 35 -13.40 19.70 4.09
N SER A 36 -12.63 18.98 3.26
CA SER A 36 -11.22 19.27 2.99
C SER A 36 -10.98 19.50 1.50
N ALA A 37 -9.84 20.10 1.17
CA ALA A 37 -9.42 20.40 -0.20
C ALA A 37 -8.08 19.72 -0.50
N VAL A 38 -7.92 18.45 -0.11
CA VAL A 38 -6.64 17.76 -0.32
C VAL A 38 -6.42 17.45 -1.80
N ASN A 39 -5.16 17.56 -2.23
CA ASN A 39 -4.74 17.11 -3.55
C ASN A 39 -4.56 15.58 -3.58
N THR A 40 -4.25 15.02 -4.75
CA THR A 40 -4.12 13.56 -4.88
C THR A 40 -2.94 13.00 -4.06
N GLU A 41 -1.84 13.74 -3.91
CA GLU A 41 -0.68 13.30 -3.13
C GLU A 41 -1.03 13.21 -1.64
N GLN A 42 -1.60 14.27 -1.07
CA GLN A 42 -2.07 14.31 0.32
C GLN A 42 -3.13 13.25 0.62
N PHE A 43 -4.02 12.98 -0.34
CA PHE A 43 -4.96 11.88 -0.24
C PHE A 43 -4.25 10.52 -0.19
N LEU A 44 -3.30 10.26 -1.10
CA LEU A 44 -2.54 9.01 -1.13
C LEU A 44 -1.67 8.83 0.12
N GLU A 45 -1.09 9.89 0.68
CA GLU A 45 -0.38 9.83 1.96
C GLU A 45 -1.29 9.42 3.12
N SER A 46 -2.53 9.93 3.12
CA SER A 46 -3.53 9.58 4.14
C SER A 46 -3.96 8.13 4.00
N VAL A 47 -4.14 7.67 2.76
CA VAL A 47 -4.40 6.27 2.43
C VAL A 47 -3.27 5.37 2.88
N LEU A 48 -2.02 5.74 2.58
CA LEU A 48 -0.86 4.93 2.91
C LEU A 48 -0.74 4.70 4.42
N LYS A 49 -0.94 5.75 5.22
CA LYS A 49 -1.00 5.66 6.69
C LYS A 49 -2.14 4.77 7.19
N MET A 50 -3.31 4.85 6.55
CA MET A 50 -4.45 4.01 6.87
C MET A 50 -4.17 2.53 6.57
N VAL A 51 -3.60 2.22 5.40
CA VAL A 51 -3.24 0.85 4.99
C VAL A 51 -2.20 0.29 5.93
N ASN A 52 -1.13 1.03 6.20
CA ASN A 52 -0.09 0.67 7.17
C ASN A 52 -0.71 0.30 8.53
N LYS A 53 -1.55 1.16 9.10
CA LYS A 53 -2.24 0.88 10.36
C LYS A 53 -3.11 -0.38 10.32
N ASN A 54 -3.80 -0.63 9.20
CA ASN A 54 -4.63 -1.82 9.04
C ASN A 54 -3.79 -3.10 8.97
N ILE A 55 -2.67 -3.08 8.27
CA ILE A 55 -1.72 -4.20 8.23
C ILE A 55 -1.11 -4.45 9.62
N TRP A 56 -0.65 -3.40 10.30
CA TRP A 56 -0.14 -3.50 11.68
C TRP A 56 -1.12 -4.17 12.64
N ASN A 57 -2.42 -3.87 12.51
CA ASN A 57 -3.46 -4.47 13.34
C ASN A 57 -3.64 -5.98 13.10
N ILE A 58 -3.25 -6.49 11.94
CA ILE A 58 -3.21 -7.92 11.64
C ILE A 58 -1.90 -8.49 12.18
N LEU A 59 -0.77 -7.89 11.82
CA LEU A 59 0.59 -8.28 12.20
C LEU A 59 0.77 -8.56 13.69
N LYS A 60 0.27 -7.66 14.55
CA LYS A 60 0.43 -7.78 16.01
C LYS A 60 -0.16 -9.04 16.63
N ASN A 61 -0.97 -9.78 15.87
CA ASN A 61 -1.60 -11.04 16.30
C ASN A 61 -1.03 -12.28 15.59
N LEU A 62 0.01 -12.11 14.78
CA LEU A 62 0.71 -13.21 14.11
C LEU A 62 1.91 -13.65 14.94
N ASP A 63 2.34 -14.88 14.70
CA ASP A 63 3.61 -15.38 15.21
C ASP A 63 4.76 -14.67 14.48
N PHE A 64 5.71 -14.10 15.23
CA PHE A 64 6.80 -13.28 14.70
C PHE A 64 7.70 -14.03 13.71
N GLU A 65 7.75 -15.35 13.79
CA GLU A 65 8.54 -16.20 12.91
C GLU A 65 7.73 -16.80 11.74
N SER A 66 6.41 -16.54 11.69
CA SER A 66 5.59 -17.02 10.58
C SER A 66 5.93 -16.30 9.28
N GLU A 67 5.86 -17.04 8.17
CA GLU A 67 6.05 -16.49 6.83
C GLU A 67 5.10 -15.32 6.55
N GLU A 68 3.83 -15.42 6.97
CA GLU A 68 2.87 -14.32 6.79
C GLU A 68 3.22 -13.09 7.62
N PHE A 69 3.82 -13.25 8.81
CA PHE A 69 4.33 -12.12 9.57
C PHE A 69 5.48 -11.44 8.81
N LEU A 70 6.45 -12.20 8.30
CA LEU A 70 7.59 -11.64 7.59
C LEU A 70 7.15 -10.84 6.36
N ILE A 71 6.25 -11.41 5.54
CA ILE A 71 5.69 -10.76 4.36
C ILE A 71 4.95 -9.46 4.72
N LEU A 72 4.01 -9.53 5.67
CA LEU A 72 3.24 -8.36 6.06
C LEU A 72 4.10 -7.30 6.76
N ASN A 73 5.14 -7.72 7.48
CA ASN A 73 6.04 -6.82 8.20
C ASN A 73 6.93 -6.05 7.22
N GLU A 74 7.38 -6.69 6.15
CA GLU A 74 8.07 -6.02 5.05
C GLU A 74 7.18 -4.93 4.42
N VAL A 75 5.94 -5.27 4.06
CA VAL A 75 4.99 -4.28 3.54
C VAL A 75 4.77 -3.16 4.54
N ASN A 76 4.50 -3.48 5.80
CA ASN A 76 4.23 -2.48 6.82
C ASN A 76 5.43 -1.54 7.03
N THR A 77 6.65 -2.07 7.07
CA THR A 77 7.86 -1.26 7.26
C THR A 77 8.10 -0.37 6.04
N THR A 78 8.00 -0.90 4.82
CA THR A 78 8.14 -0.12 3.59
C THR A 78 7.13 1.01 3.50
N LEU A 79 5.86 0.77 3.85
CA LEU A 79 4.85 1.83 3.90
C LEU A 79 5.24 2.89 4.95
N ASP A 80 5.63 2.49 6.16
CA ASP A 80 6.02 3.45 7.20
C ASP A 80 7.21 4.33 6.76
N ASP A 81 8.22 3.73 6.13
CA ASP A 81 9.39 4.43 5.61
C ASP A 81 9.01 5.41 4.49
N VAL A 82 8.25 4.97 3.49
CA VAL A 82 7.75 5.84 2.40
C VAL A 82 6.92 6.99 2.94
N SER A 83 6.16 6.79 4.02
CA SER A 83 5.36 7.84 4.64
C SER A 83 6.19 8.99 5.24
N LYS A 84 7.47 8.73 5.54
CA LYS A 84 8.41 9.68 6.16
C LYS A 84 9.33 10.35 5.13
N GLU A 85 9.33 9.89 3.89
CA GLU A 85 10.14 10.48 2.83
C GLU A 85 9.70 11.90 2.51
N THR A 86 10.69 12.76 2.27
CA THR A 86 10.48 14.18 1.91
C THR A 86 11.07 14.52 0.55
N ALA A 87 11.51 13.52 -0.21
CA ALA A 87 12.07 13.75 -1.54
C ALA A 87 11.00 14.29 -2.50
N THR A 88 11.42 15.04 -3.52
CA THR A 88 10.53 15.55 -4.58
C THR A 88 10.72 14.82 -5.90
N VAL A 89 11.86 14.14 -6.05
CA VAL A 89 12.19 13.26 -7.19
C VAL A 89 12.54 11.88 -6.62
N TYR A 90 11.86 10.87 -7.14
CA TYR A 90 12.01 9.48 -6.71
C TYR A 90 12.65 8.67 -7.83
N HIS A 91 13.56 7.77 -7.48
CA HIS A 91 14.21 6.89 -8.43
C HIS A 91 13.56 5.51 -8.32
N ALA A 92 13.16 4.96 -9.45
CA ALA A 92 12.57 3.64 -9.57
C ALA A 92 13.21 2.91 -10.74
N SER A 93 12.98 1.61 -10.84
CA SER A 93 13.39 0.82 -12.00
C SER A 93 12.35 -0.22 -12.37
N VAL A 94 12.26 -0.52 -13.66
CA VAL A 94 11.50 -1.65 -14.19
C VAL A 94 12.49 -2.71 -14.64
N ILE A 95 12.29 -3.95 -14.22
CA ILE A 95 13.08 -5.09 -14.71
C ILE A 95 12.25 -5.82 -15.75
N ASP A 96 12.75 -5.90 -16.99
CA ASP A 96 12.17 -6.69 -18.07
C ASP A 96 13.18 -7.70 -18.64
N ASP A 97 12.83 -8.36 -19.74
CA ASP A 97 13.68 -9.34 -20.44
C ASP A 97 14.98 -8.73 -20.99
N LYS A 98 15.10 -7.40 -21.02
CA LYS A 98 16.27 -6.64 -21.47
C LYS A 98 17.07 -6.05 -20.31
N GLY A 99 16.67 -6.30 -19.06
CA GLY A 99 17.38 -5.89 -17.86
C GLY A 99 16.65 -4.79 -17.08
N GLU A 100 17.41 -4.10 -16.23
CA GLU A 100 16.90 -3.04 -15.36
C GLU A 100 16.90 -1.68 -16.06
N HIS A 101 15.74 -1.02 -16.11
CA HIS A 101 15.54 0.30 -16.71
C HIS A 101 15.20 1.32 -15.64
N PRO A 102 16.18 2.13 -15.18
CA PRO A 102 15.93 3.15 -14.17
C PRO A 102 15.16 4.35 -14.77
N TYR A 103 14.28 4.93 -13.97
CA TYR A 103 13.54 6.15 -14.30
C TYR A 103 13.28 6.98 -13.06
N THR A 104 12.97 8.26 -13.27
CA THR A 104 12.54 9.16 -12.20
C THR A 104 11.04 9.35 -12.22
N THR A 105 10.45 9.53 -11.04
CA THR A 105 9.01 9.68 -10.87
C THR A 105 8.67 10.77 -9.85
N ASN A 106 7.44 11.29 -9.89
CA ASN A 106 6.96 12.30 -8.94
C ASN A 106 6.34 11.63 -7.69
N ARG A 107 6.01 12.43 -6.67
CA ARG A 107 5.46 11.91 -5.39
C ARG A 107 4.16 11.13 -5.60
N LYS A 108 3.23 11.65 -6.40
CA LYS A 108 1.97 10.96 -6.73
C LYS A 108 2.21 9.56 -7.29
N GLN A 109 3.05 9.45 -8.32
CA GLN A 109 3.35 8.20 -8.99
C GLN A 109 4.16 7.24 -8.10
N HIS A 110 5.08 7.76 -7.28
CA HIS A 110 5.80 6.96 -6.30
C HIS A 110 4.85 6.33 -5.27
N LEU A 111 3.96 7.12 -4.66
CA LEU A 111 2.97 6.61 -3.71
C LEU A 111 2.03 5.58 -4.33
N MET A 112 1.62 5.80 -5.58
CA MET A 112 0.80 4.82 -6.31
C MET A 112 1.56 3.50 -6.52
N GLY A 113 2.79 3.57 -7.03
CA GLY A 113 3.61 2.39 -7.27
C GLY A 113 3.90 1.58 -6.00
N ILE A 114 4.07 2.25 -4.85
CA ILE A 114 4.24 1.55 -3.57
C ILE A 114 2.96 0.84 -3.12
N LEU A 115 1.78 1.42 -3.37
CA LEU A 115 0.50 0.75 -3.10
C LEU A 115 0.27 -0.43 -4.05
N GLU A 116 0.61 -0.29 -5.33
CA GLU A 116 0.57 -1.36 -6.33
C GLU A 116 1.49 -2.52 -5.94
N TRP A 117 2.75 -2.22 -5.62
CA TRP A 117 3.70 -3.20 -5.10
C TRP A 117 3.17 -3.90 -3.85
N ALA A 118 2.65 -3.15 -2.86
CA ALA A 118 2.13 -3.74 -1.63
C ALA A 118 0.95 -4.69 -1.92
N HIS A 119 0.07 -4.31 -2.84
CA HIS A 119 -1.05 -5.14 -3.26
C HIS A 119 -0.57 -6.45 -3.91
N GLU A 120 0.30 -6.36 -4.90
CA GLU A 120 0.84 -7.50 -5.63
C GLU A 120 1.70 -8.40 -4.74
N TYR A 121 2.52 -7.83 -3.85
CA TYR A 121 3.37 -8.57 -2.94
C TYR A 121 2.56 -9.38 -1.93
N ILE A 122 1.49 -8.80 -1.37
CA ILE A 122 0.58 -9.56 -0.48
C ILE A 122 -0.14 -10.64 -1.28
N ALA A 123 -0.77 -10.29 -2.40
CA ALA A 123 -1.58 -11.24 -3.18
C ALA A 123 -0.75 -12.39 -3.79
N GLY A 124 0.52 -12.13 -4.11
CA GLY A 124 1.44 -13.11 -4.67
C GLY A 124 2.05 -14.06 -3.65
N ASN A 125 2.11 -13.68 -2.36
CA ASN A 125 2.75 -14.48 -1.33
C ASN A 125 1.79 -15.01 -0.25
N ILE A 126 0.59 -14.45 -0.11
CA ILE A 126 -0.40 -14.88 0.89
C ILE A 126 -1.74 -15.15 0.21
N GLU A 127 -2.22 -16.38 0.38
CA GLU A 127 -3.59 -16.74 0.01
C GLU A 127 -4.59 -16.00 0.90
N VAL A 128 -5.27 -15.01 0.32
CA VAL A 128 -6.36 -14.25 0.94
C VAL A 128 -7.71 -14.85 0.58
N GLU A 129 -8.70 -14.74 1.48
CA GLU A 129 -10.07 -15.17 1.17
C GLU A 129 -10.72 -14.24 0.13
N GLU A 130 -11.44 -14.83 -0.83
CA GLU A 130 -12.21 -14.10 -1.85
C GLU A 130 -13.41 -13.30 -1.32
#